data_AF-A0A8T7ADZ2-F1
#
_entry.id   AF-A0A8T7ADZ2-F1
#
_cell.length_a   1.000
_cell.length_b   1.000
_cell.length_c   1.000
_cell.angle_alpha   90.00
_cell.angle_beta   90.00
_cell.angle_gamma   90.00
#
_symmetry.space_group_name_H-M   'P 1'
#
loop_
_entity.id
_entity.type
_entity.pdbx_description
1 polymer ?
#
loop_
_entity_poly.entity_id
_entity_poly.type
_entity_poly.pdbx_seq_one_letter_code
_entity_poly.pdbx_strand_id
1 'polypeptide(L)'
;MRYIQNVLIAIDQLGNALAGGHPDNTVSARVGFFSEHATMGRICWKMLEKIIDFAFYPLEGPGHCKRAYLKDMQEEFFEASKIPYIILSLFILLTTPLIGIILHLLVLVFPGLGWEAKQKALQAQQSPDSDDSNE
;
A
#
# COMPACT_ATOMS: atom_id res chain seq x y z
N MET A 1 2.14 -0.06 19.19
CA MET A 1 1.36 -1.32 19.17
C MET A 1 1.84 -2.22 18.03
N ARG A 2 3.00 -2.87 18.18
CA ARG A 2 3.63 -3.64 17.09
C ARG A 2 2.84 -4.89 16.71
N TYR A 3 2.16 -5.52 17.68
CA TYR A 3 1.35 -6.71 17.46
C TYR A 3 0.17 -6.48 16.50
N ILE A 4 -0.68 -5.49 16.77
CA ILE A 4 -1.85 -5.20 15.92
C ILE A 4 -1.40 -4.86 14.49
N GLN A 5 -0.35 -4.05 14.35
CA GLN A 5 0.22 -3.72 13.05
C GLN A 5 0.69 -4.98 12.30
N ASN A 6 1.45 -5.86 12.96
CA ASN A 6 1.91 -7.10 12.35
C ASN A 6 0.75 -8.02 11.92
N VAL A 7 -0.32 -8.10 12.73
CA VAL A 7 -1.52 -8.86 12.37
C VAL A 7 -2.19 -8.29 11.13
N LEU A 8 -2.31 -6.96 11.02
CA LEU A 8 -2.89 -6.32 9.84
C LEU A 8 -2.02 -6.53 8.59
N ILE A 9 -0.69 -6.47 8.71
CA ILE A 9 0.24 -6.76 7.62
C ILE A 9 0.08 -8.21 7.16
N ALA A 10 0.02 -9.17 8.09
CA ALA A 10 -0.15 -10.59 7.76
C ALA A 10 -1.49 -10.87 7.05
N ILE A 11 -2.57 -10.18 7.44
CA ILE A 11 -3.88 -10.28 6.75
C ILE A 11 -3.78 -9.74 5.32
N ASP A 12 -3.08 -8.63 5.11
CA ASP A 12 -2.88 -8.03 3.78
C ASP A 12 -2.03 -8.94 2.88
N GLN A 13 -0.91 -9.45 3.41
CA GLN A 13 -0.07 -10.46 2.76
C GLN A 13 -0.84 -11.74 2.39
N LEU A 14 -1.70 -12.22 3.29
CA LEU A 14 -2.59 -13.36 3.00
C LEU A 14 -3.53 -13.05 1.82
N GLY A 15 -4.14 -11.86 1.81
CA GLY A 15 -4.97 -11.42 0.69
C GLY A 15 -4.21 -11.39 -0.63
N ASN A 16 -2.97 -10.90 -0.62
CA ASN A 16 -2.11 -10.89 -1.80
C ASN A 16 -1.76 -12.30 -2.29
N ALA A 17 -1.39 -13.20 -1.36
CA ALA A 17 -1.07 -14.60 -1.66
C ALA A 17 -2.27 -15.35 -2.28
N LEU A 18 -3.48 -15.16 -1.72
CA LEU A 18 -4.71 -15.73 -2.26
C LEU A 18 -5.03 -15.22 -3.68
N ALA A 19 -4.59 -13.99 -4.00
CA ALA A 19 -4.68 -13.41 -5.33
C ALA A 19 -3.43 -13.68 -6.20
N GLY A 20 -2.66 -14.74 -5.89
CA GLY A 20 -1.52 -15.20 -6.67
C GLY A 20 -0.34 -14.23 -6.70
N GLY A 21 -0.18 -13.40 -5.67
CA GLY A 21 1.01 -12.58 -5.45
C GLY A 21 2.05 -13.29 -4.59
N HIS A 22 3.23 -12.68 -4.45
CA HIS A 22 4.26 -13.17 -3.54
C HIS A 22 3.77 -13.07 -2.08
N PRO A 23 3.90 -14.12 -1.25
CA PRO A 23 3.32 -14.16 0.10
C PRO A 23 3.93 -13.14 1.05
N ASP A 24 5.17 -12.72 0.83
CA ASP A 24 5.84 -11.73 1.69
C ASP A 24 5.51 -10.27 1.29
N ASN A 25 4.81 -10.06 0.17
CA ASN A 25 4.49 -8.73 -0.33
C ASN A 25 3.07 -8.34 0.08
N THR A 26 2.93 -7.09 0.51
CA THR A 26 1.62 -6.47 0.70
C THR A 26 0.91 -6.24 -0.64
N VAL A 27 -0.42 -6.14 -0.62
CA VAL A 27 -1.23 -5.75 -1.79
C VAL A 27 -0.80 -4.38 -2.29
N SER A 28 -0.54 -3.44 -1.37
CA SER A 28 -0.11 -2.08 -1.74
C SER A 28 1.29 -2.05 -2.34
N ALA A 29 2.25 -2.85 -1.84
CA ALA A 29 3.56 -2.99 -2.47
C ALA A 29 3.45 -3.58 -3.87
N ARG A 30 2.63 -4.63 -4.05
CA ARG A 30 2.39 -5.22 -5.37
C ARG A 30 1.78 -4.24 -6.35
N VAL A 31 0.76 -3.50 -5.94
CA VAL A 31 0.10 -2.48 -6.77
C VAL A 31 1.07 -1.36 -7.14
N GLY A 32 1.89 -0.91 -6.18
CA GLY A 32 2.94 0.10 -6.43
C GLY A 32 3.99 -0.38 -7.43
N PHE A 33 4.45 -1.64 -7.32
CA PHE A 33 5.38 -2.21 -8.30
C PHE A 33 4.77 -2.23 -9.70
N PHE A 34 3.57 -2.80 -9.87
CA PHE A 34 2.96 -2.95 -11.19
C PHE A 34 2.44 -1.64 -11.79
N SER A 35 2.10 -0.63 -10.99
CA SER A 35 1.75 0.69 -11.54
C SER A 35 2.95 1.35 -12.24
N GLU A 36 4.17 1.08 -11.75
CA GLU A 36 5.43 1.55 -12.31
C GLU A 36 6.01 0.61 -13.38
N HIS A 37 5.89 -0.72 -13.25
CA HIS A 37 6.65 -1.66 -14.08
C HIS A 37 5.80 -2.45 -15.09
N ALA A 38 4.46 -2.51 -14.94
CA ALA A 38 3.63 -3.29 -15.86
C ALA A 38 3.66 -2.72 -17.28
N THR A 39 3.87 -3.60 -18.26
CA THR A 39 3.81 -3.27 -19.69
C THR A 39 2.36 -3.28 -20.21
N MET A 40 1.56 -4.23 -19.74
CA MET A 40 0.12 -4.36 -20.04
C MET A 40 -0.72 -4.05 -18.81
N GLY A 41 -1.93 -3.51 -19.01
CA GLY A 41 -2.84 -3.22 -17.90
C GLY A 41 -2.37 -2.13 -16.93
N ARG A 42 -1.27 -1.43 -17.22
CA ARG A 42 -0.68 -0.36 -16.38
C ARG A 42 -1.68 0.71 -15.96
N ILE A 43 -2.63 1.06 -16.84
CA ILE A 43 -3.70 2.03 -16.53
C ILE A 43 -4.56 1.52 -15.38
N CYS A 44 -4.93 0.25 -15.40
CA CYS A 44 -5.72 -0.36 -14.34
C CYS A 44 -4.92 -0.44 -13.03
N TRP A 45 -3.64 -0.83 -13.09
CA TRP A 45 -2.76 -0.80 -11.91
C TRP A 45 -2.64 0.60 -11.30
N LYS A 46 -2.47 1.64 -12.13
CA LYS A 46 -2.49 3.04 -11.68
C LYS A 46 -3.83 3.49 -11.12
N MET A 47 -4.95 2.94 -11.60
CA MET A 47 -6.26 3.19 -11.01
C MET A 47 -6.38 2.56 -9.63
N LEU A 48 -5.96 1.30 -9.46
CA LEU A 48 -5.94 0.61 -8.17
C LEU A 48 -5.02 1.34 -7.18
N GLU A 49 -3.84 1.76 -7.63
CA GLU A 49 -2.90 2.57 -6.84
C GLU A 49 -3.58 3.83 -6.31
N LYS A 50 -4.26 4.59 -7.17
CA LYS A 50 -4.98 5.81 -6.75
C LYS A 50 -6.09 5.54 -5.74
N ILE A 51 -6.81 4.42 -5.87
CA ILE A 51 -7.88 4.05 -4.94
C ILE A 51 -7.30 3.76 -3.56
N ILE A 52 -6.23 2.98 -3.50
CA ILE A 52 -5.55 2.64 -2.24
C ILE A 52 -4.90 3.89 -1.64
N ASP A 53 -4.14 4.65 -2.43
CA ASP A 53 -3.49 5.88 -1.98
C ASP A 53 -4.51 6.89 -1.45
N PHE A 54 -5.68 7.03 -2.10
CA PHE A 54 -6.74 7.88 -1.60
C PHE A 54 -7.27 7.38 -0.24
N ALA A 55 -7.55 6.08 -0.10
CA ALA A 55 -8.08 5.52 1.14
C ALA A 55 -7.14 5.76 2.33
N PHE A 56 -5.83 5.61 2.14
CA PHE A 56 -4.82 5.79 3.19
C PHE A 56 -4.30 7.22 3.33
N TYR A 57 -4.58 8.11 2.36
CA TYR A 57 -4.16 9.51 2.36
C TYR A 57 -4.35 10.26 3.70
N PRO A 58 -5.52 10.23 4.36
CA PRO A 58 -5.72 11.01 5.59
C PRO A 58 -4.84 10.53 6.76
N LEU A 59 -4.40 9.27 6.75
CA LEU A 59 -3.62 8.66 7.84
C LEU A 59 -2.13 8.51 7.51
N GLU A 60 -1.74 8.53 6.24
CA GLU A 60 -0.35 8.27 5.84
C GLU A 60 0.21 9.27 4.82
N GLY A 61 -0.61 10.21 4.33
CA GLY A 61 -0.22 11.12 3.26
C GLY A 61 -0.12 10.44 1.88
N PRO A 62 0.38 11.16 0.86
CA PRO A 62 0.35 10.71 -0.54
C PRO A 62 1.37 9.61 -0.82
N GLY A 63 1.11 8.70 -1.78
CA GLY A 63 2.11 7.73 -2.25
C GLY A 63 2.27 6.51 -1.35
N HIS A 64 1.18 5.99 -0.80
CA HIS A 64 1.20 4.82 0.09
C HIS A 64 1.74 3.58 -0.63
N CYS A 65 1.18 3.23 -1.79
CA CYS A 65 1.58 2.05 -2.55
C CYS A 65 3.03 2.12 -3.01
N LYS A 66 3.46 3.29 -3.52
CA LYS A 66 4.84 3.50 -3.93
C LYS A 66 5.82 3.32 -2.77
N ARG A 67 5.52 3.87 -1.58
CA ARG A 67 6.37 3.66 -0.40
C ARG A 67 6.39 2.20 0.06
N ALA A 68 5.25 1.50 -0.02
CA ALA A 68 5.18 0.09 0.31
C ALA A 68 6.07 -0.72 -0.64
N TYR A 69 5.97 -0.46 -1.95
CA TYR A 69 6.85 -1.07 -2.96
C TYR A 69 8.33 -0.82 -2.65
N LEU A 70 8.72 0.44 -2.40
CA LEU A 70 10.13 0.76 -2.13
C LEU A 70 10.67 0.09 -0.86
N LYS A 71 9.83 -0.21 0.14
CA LYS A 71 10.26 -0.97 1.32
C LYS A 71 10.51 -2.44 1.03
N ASP A 72 9.74 -2.99 0.10
CA ASP A 72 9.78 -4.41 -0.27
C ASP A 72 10.56 -4.61 -1.59
N MET A 73 11.42 -3.66 -1.99
CA MET A 73 12.04 -3.65 -3.33
C MET A 73 12.98 -4.84 -3.59
N GLN A 74 13.44 -5.51 -2.53
CA GLN A 74 14.30 -6.68 -2.61
C GLN A 74 13.52 -7.98 -2.81
N GLU A 75 12.19 -7.93 -2.66
CA GLU A 75 11.31 -9.09 -2.82
C GLU A 75 10.97 -9.33 -4.30
N GLU A 76 10.60 -10.58 -4.61
CA GLU A 76 10.18 -10.93 -5.97
C GLU A 76 8.73 -10.50 -6.22
N PHE A 77 8.49 -9.85 -7.37
CA PHE A 77 7.15 -9.44 -7.80
C PHE A 77 6.73 -10.22 -9.05
N PHE A 78 5.75 -11.12 -8.88
CA PHE A 78 5.20 -11.91 -9.98
C PHE A 78 3.87 -11.34 -10.49
N GLU A 79 3.76 -11.22 -11.81
CA GLU A 79 2.50 -10.89 -12.46
C GLU A 79 1.62 -12.14 -12.46
N ALA A 80 0.48 -12.08 -11.78
CA ALA A 80 -0.42 -13.21 -11.79
C ALA A 80 -1.11 -13.35 -13.14
N SER A 81 -1.58 -14.56 -13.42
CA SER A 81 -2.49 -14.80 -14.55
C SER A 81 -3.76 -13.95 -14.42
N LYS A 82 -4.52 -13.81 -15.53
CA LYS A 82 -5.67 -12.90 -15.62
C LYS A 82 -6.71 -13.08 -14.50
N ILE A 83 -6.94 -14.31 -14.05
CA ILE A 83 -7.97 -14.63 -13.05
C ILE A 83 -7.60 -14.08 -11.66
N PRO A 84 -6.44 -14.39 -11.07
CA PRO A 84 -6.03 -13.78 -9.80
C PRO A 84 -5.96 -12.24 -9.84
N TYR A 85 -5.57 -11.64 -10.98
CA TYR A 85 -5.63 -10.19 -11.15
C TYR A 85 -7.06 -9.62 -11.02
N ILE A 86 -8.06 -10.28 -11.62
CA ILE A 86 -9.47 -9.89 -11.49
C ILE A 86 -9.92 -10.05 -10.04
N ILE A 87 -9.57 -11.15 -9.38
CA ILE A 87 -9.90 -11.40 -7.97
C ILE A 87 -9.31 -10.29 -7.09
N LEU A 88 -8.03 -9.95 -7.27
CA LEU A 88 -7.37 -8.87 -6.56
C LEU A 88 -8.09 -7.53 -6.77
N SER A 89 -8.42 -7.23 -8.02
CA SER A 89 -9.09 -5.98 -8.38
C SER A 89 -10.46 -5.87 -7.71
N LEU A 90 -11.25 -6.95 -7.70
CA LEU A 90 -12.55 -6.99 -7.00
C LEU A 90 -12.37 -6.86 -5.48
N PHE A 91 -11.37 -7.51 -4.91
CA PHE A 91 -11.06 -7.41 -3.49
C PHE A 91 -10.71 -5.97 -3.07
N ILE A 92 -9.84 -5.29 -3.84
CA ILE A 92 -9.49 -3.88 -3.61
C ILE A 92 -10.73 -3.00 -3.75
N LEU A 93 -11.49 -3.14 -4.83
CA LEU A 93 -12.69 -2.32 -5.08
C LEU A 93 -13.78 -2.50 -4.02
N LEU A 94 -13.85 -3.67 -3.38
CA LEU A 94 -14.80 -3.94 -2.31
C LEU A 94 -14.31 -3.43 -0.95
N THR A 95 -13.06 -3.70 -0.59
CA THR A 95 -12.55 -3.49 0.77
C THR A 95 -11.97 -2.09 0.98
N THR A 96 -11.23 -1.57 0.01
CA THR A 96 -10.48 -0.32 0.15
C THR A 96 -11.40 0.91 0.29
N PRO A 97 -12.55 1.04 -0.41
CA PRO A 97 -13.46 2.15 -0.15
C PRO A 97 -14.03 2.14 1.27
N LEU A 98 -14.33 0.96 1.83
CA LEU A 98 -14.83 0.83 3.20
C LEU A 98 -13.77 1.29 4.21
N ILE A 99 -12.53 0.82 4.04
CA ILE A 99 -11.39 1.25 4.87
C ILE A 99 -11.18 2.76 4.72
N GLY A 100 -11.20 3.29 3.49
CA GLY A 100 -11.01 4.70 3.21
C GLY A 100 -12.06 5.58 3.88
N ILE A 101 -13.35 5.20 3.85
CA ILE A 101 -14.41 5.91 4.56
C ILE A 101 -14.13 5.94 6.07
N ILE A 102 -13.77 4.79 6.66
CA ILE A 102 -13.45 4.69 8.09
C ILE A 102 -12.27 5.60 8.44
N LEU A 103 -11.18 5.55 7.68
CA LEU A 103 -9.99 6.37 7.93
C LEU A 103 -10.27 7.86 7.81
N HIS A 104 -11.03 8.28 6.79
CA HIS A 104 -11.42 9.68 6.64
C HIS A 104 -12.33 10.15 7.78
N LEU A 105 -13.32 9.36 8.18
CA LEU A 105 -14.18 9.68 9.32
C LEU A 105 -13.40 9.74 10.63
N LEU A 106 -12.46 8.82 10.84
CA LEU A 106 -11.64 8.76 12.04
C LEU A 106 -10.73 9.98 12.15
N VAL A 107 -10.09 10.42 11.06
CA VAL A 107 -9.29 11.65 11.04
C VAL A 107 -10.18 12.90 11.14
N LEU A 108 -11.40 12.86 10.60
CA LEU A 108 -12.37 13.96 10.77
C LEU A 108 -12.75 14.15 12.24
N VAL A 109 -12.95 13.06 12.99
CA VAL A 109 -13.25 13.10 14.43
C VAL A 109 -12.01 13.39 15.27
N PHE A 110 -10.84 12.87 14.87
CA PHE A 110 -9.56 13.00 15.57
C PHE A 110 -8.48 13.60 14.66
N PRO A 111 -8.51 14.93 14.42
CA PRO A 111 -7.63 15.58 13.45
C PRO A 111 -6.13 15.47 13.78
N GLY A 112 -5.78 15.23 15.06
CA GLY A 112 -4.40 15.01 15.49
C GLY A 112 -3.72 13.82 14.79
N LEU A 113 -4.48 12.78 14.43
CA LEU A 113 -3.94 11.58 13.77
C LEU A 113 -3.42 11.87 12.36
N GLY A 114 -4.14 12.71 11.59
CA GLY A 114 -3.70 13.11 10.26
C GLY A 114 -2.52 14.10 10.28
N TRP A 115 -2.38 14.89 11.36
CA TRP A 115 -1.26 15.81 11.51
C TRP A 115 0.07 15.07 11.69
N GLU A 116 0.12 14.06 12.56
CA GLU A 116 1.32 13.25 12.79
C GLU A 116 1.78 12.51 11.52
N ALA A 117 0.83 12.00 10.74
CA ALA A 117 1.07 11.35 9.46
C ALA A 117 1.77 12.27 8.47
N LYS A 118 1.26 13.50 8.34
CA LYS A 118 1.82 14.50 7.44
C LYS A 118 3.25 14.88 7.83
N GLN A 119 3.55 14.98 9.12
CA GLN A 119 4.90 15.27 9.61
C GLN A 119 5.88 14.15 9.26
N LYS A 120 5.51 12.88 9.46
CA LYS A 120 6.34 11.73 9.09
C LYS A 120 6.60 11.68 7.57
N ALA A 121 5.58 11.97 6.76
CA ALA A 121 5.73 12.02 5.30
C ALA A 121 6.71 13.13 4.85
N LEU A 122 6.64 14.32 5.47
CA LEU A 122 7.57 15.43 5.19
C LEU A 122 9.00 15.09 5.59
N GLN A 123 9.19 14.45 6.76
CA GLN A 123 10.51 14.02 7.23
C GLN A 123 11.14 12.95 6.34
N ALA A 124 10.36 11.94 5.90
CA ALA A 124 10.83 10.90 5.00
C ALA A 124 11.27 11.47 3.62
N GLN A 125 10.72 12.61 3.22
CA GLN A 125 11.06 13.28 1.97
C GLN A 125 12.31 14.18 2.10
N GLN A 126 12.74 14.49 3.33
CA GLN A 126 13.91 15.32 3.64
C GLN A 126 15.17 14.52 4.00
N SER A 127 15.10 13.18 4.08
CA SER A 127 16.26 12.32 4.34
C SER A 127 16.50 11.33 3.18
N PRO A 128 17.16 11.74 2.08
CA PRO A 128 17.50 10.83 0.99
C PRO A 128 18.80 10.02 1.23
N ASP A 129 19.62 10.38 2.23
CA ASP A 129 20.96 9.79 2.44
C ASP A 129 21.34 9.80 3.93
N SER A 130 21.22 8.68 4.66
CA SER A 130 22.04 8.43 5.88
C SER A 130 21.85 7.06 6.56
N ASP A 131 21.32 6.02 5.90
CA ASP A 131 21.20 4.70 6.56
C ASP A 131 21.60 3.53 5.66
N ASP A 132 22.77 3.66 5.04
CA ASP A 132 23.51 2.52 4.47
C ASP A 132 24.98 2.57 4.92
N SER A 133 25.15 2.56 6.25
CA SER A 133 26.40 2.20 6.91
C SER A 133 26.11 1.96 8.39
N ASN A 134 25.86 0.71 8.75
CA ASN A 134 26.17 0.04 10.04
C ASN A 134 25.14 -1.06 10.35
N GLU A 135 25.30 -2.25 9.76
CA GLU A 135 25.52 -3.52 10.48
C GLU A 135 25.81 -4.67 9.51
#